data_AF-A0A6H2EMD6-F1
#
_entry.id   AF-A0A6H2EMD6-F1
#
_cell.length_a   1.000
_cell.length_b   1.000
_cell.length_c   1.000
_cell.angle_alpha   90.00
_cell.angle_beta   90.00
_cell.angle_gamma   90.00
#
_symmetry.space_group_name_H-M   'P 1'
#
loop_
_entity.id
_entity.type
_entity.pdbx_description
1 polymer ?
#
loop_
_entity_poly.entity_id
_entity_poly.type
_entity_poly.pdbx_seq_one_letter_code
_entity_poly.pdbx_strand_id
1 'polypeptide(L)'
;MVELENLAMSQWGMFTTAQAQQMGVRRNQISRLRDAGRVEELTYGVYQYVSGNQTSHADVKAAWLSVFPKETVYDRLNKPYFDAVISGRTAAYMHGVGDFHASPYTFTLSVRKQTTRDDIRYFRQEIDSKDIILVEHVPVTTLERTIYDLIRLGEDPDLIANMIADAARNEYRFDHERLAYLLKPLAKKHGYTAGDGEAFARDLFARNAALLQLNAGVATLAQSFEMITEAGKAMRAQHNMLKDSAEAIAKTTGLYSESYRSLMRTLSMASEIQGWFKSLELGKETMEALNASFRQSTPDFSQLNAILGKKSADD
;
A
#
# COMPACT_ATOMS: atom_id res chain seq x y z
N MET A 1 -9.59 -32.06 -16.85
CA MET A 1 -9.96 -31.37 -15.59
C MET A 1 -8.73 -31.13 -14.74
N VAL A 2 -7.97 -32.17 -14.36
CA VAL A 2 -6.69 -32.03 -13.63
C VAL A 2 -5.71 -31.09 -14.34
N GLU A 3 -5.58 -31.17 -15.66
CA GLU A 3 -4.69 -30.27 -16.41
C GLU A 3 -5.12 -28.78 -16.31
N LEU A 4 -6.42 -28.50 -16.35
CA LEU A 4 -6.94 -27.13 -16.22
C LEU A 4 -6.70 -26.58 -14.81
N GLU A 5 -6.84 -27.42 -13.80
CA GLU A 5 -6.54 -27.09 -12.40
C GLU A 5 -5.04 -26.84 -12.20
N ASN A 6 -4.17 -27.68 -12.78
CA ASN A 6 -2.72 -27.47 -12.76
C ASN A 6 -2.30 -26.16 -13.46
N LEU A 7 -2.91 -25.86 -14.61
CA LEU A 7 -2.74 -24.56 -15.26
C LEU A 7 -3.19 -23.46 -14.30
N ALA A 8 -4.38 -23.58 -13.71
CA ALA A 8 -4.89 -22.54 -12.83
C ALA A 8 -3.97 -22.30 -11.63
N MET A 9 -3.49 -23.35 -10.97
CA MET A 9 -2.54 -23.27 -9.86
C MET A 9 -1.24 -22.55 -10.23
N SER A 10 -0.74 -22.67 -11.47
CA SER A 10 0.46 -21.96 -11.91
C SER A 10 0.22 -20.46 -12.18
N GLN A 11 -1.05 -20.03 -12.26
CA GLN A 11 -1.46 -18.63 -12.46
C GLN A 11 -2.53 -18.21 -11.44
N TRP A 12 -2.14 -18.27 -10.16
CA TRP A 12 -2.90 -17.75 -9.02
C TRP A 12 -4.28 -18.43 -8.80
N GLY A 13 -4.41 -19.68 -9.20
CA GLY A 13 -5.68 -20.42 -9.18
C GLY A 13 -6.67 -19.99 -10.26
N MET A 14 -6.25 -19.17 -11.24
CA MET A 14 -7.12 -18.59 -12.26
C MET A 14 -6.97 -19.26 -13.62
N PHE A 15 -7.99 -19.24 -14.46
CA PHE A 15 -7.88 -19.60 -15.87
C PHE A 15 -8.85 -18.79 -16.71
N THR A 16 -8.53 -18.60 -17.98
CA THR A 16 -9.46 -17.95 -18.91
C THR A 16 -10.29 -18.99 -19.66
N THR A 17 -11.45 -18.56 -20.15
CA THR A 17 -12.27 -19.38 -21.06
C THR A 17 -11.48 -19.80 -22.30
N ALA A 18 -10.60 -18.93 -22.81
CA ALA A 18 -9.84 -19.21 -24.02
C ALA A 18 -8.75 -20.27 -23.78
N GLN A 19 -8.04 -20.22 -22.65
CA GLN A 19 -7.10 -21.25 -22.23
C GLN A 19 -7.80 -22.59 -22.02
N ALA A 20 -8.94 -22.59 -21.30
CA ALA A 20 -9.73 -23.80 -21.09
C ALA A 20 -10.16 -24.44 -22.41
N GLN A 21 -10.61 -23.64 -23.38
CA GLN A 21 -10.97 -24.12 -24.71
C GLN A 21 -9.78 -24.69 -25.50
N GLN A 22 -8.58 -24.10 -25.39
CA GLN A 22 -7.36 -24.64 -26.00
C GLN A 22 -6.99 -26.02 -25.41
N MET A 23 -7.35 -26.27 -24.15
CA MET A 23 -7.19 -27.55 -23.47
C MET A 23 -8.39 -28.51 -23.68
N GLY A 24 -9.29 -28.21 -24.63
CA GLY A 24 -10.45 -29.04 -24.97
C GLY A 24 -11.61 -28.95 -23.98
N VAL A 25 -11.57 -28.06 -22.99
CA VAL A 25 -12.67 -27.85 -22.03
C VAL A 25 -13.73 -26.94 -22.66
N ARG A 26 -14.94 -27.49 -22.82
CA ARG A 26 -16.08 -26.80 -23.42
C ARG A 26 -16.71 -25.80 -22.43
N ARG A 27 -17.34 -24.74 -22.95
CA ARG A 27 -18.01 -23.72 -22.13
C ARG A 27 -19.04 -24.29 -21.16
N ASN A 28 -19.81 -25.31 -21.58
CA ASN A 28 -20.78 -25.96 -20.70
C ASN A 28 -20.13 -26.70 -19.52
N GLN A 29 -18.89 -27.19 -19.66
CA GLN A 29 -18.15 -27.79 -18.54
C GLN A 29 -17.71 -26.70 -17.55
N ILE A 30 -17.30 -25.52 -18.03
CA ILE A 30 -17.00 -24.37 -17.16
C ILE A 30 -18.26 -23.92 -16.42
N SER A 31 -19.40 -23.82 -17.10
CA SER A 31 -20.69 -23.51 -16.45
C SER A 31 -21.02 -24.52 -15.35
N ARG A 32 -20.85 -25.82 -15.61
CA ARG A 32 -21.05 -26.86 -14.58
C ARG A 32 -20.12 -26.71 -13.37
N LEU A 33 -18.86 -26.31 -13.57
CA LEU A 33 -17.94 -26.05 -12.46
C LEU A 33 -18.42 -24.88 -11.61
N ARG A 34 -18.87 -23.80 -12.26
CA ARG A 34 -19.38 -22.60 -11.60
C ARG A 34 -20.67 -22.89 -10.84
N ASP A 35 -21.62 -23.57 -11.48
CA ASP A 35 -22.90 -23.94 -10.87
C ASP A 35 -22.71 -24.93 -9.71
N ALA A 36 -21.63 -25.72 -9.74
CA ALA A 36 -21.22 -26.59 -8.63
C ALA A 36 -20.37 -25.87 -7.55
N GLY A 37 -20.17 -24.55 -7.65
CA GLY A 37 -19.40 -23.75 -6.69
C GLY A 37 -17.90 -24.06 -6.66
N ARG A 38 -17.36 -24.73 -7.68
CA ARG A 38 -15.93 -25.08 -7.74
C ARG A 38 -15.07 -23.95 -8.29
N VAL A 39 -15.65 -23.09 -9.11
CA VAL A 39 -15.00 -21.91 -9.67
C VAL A 39 -15.93 -20.71 -9.56
N GLU A 40 -15.36 -19.54 -9.41
CA GLU A 40 -16.05 -18.26 -9.45
C GLU A 40 -15.56 -17.42 -10.62
N GLU A 41 -16.42 -16.56 -11.18
CA GLU A 41 -16.03 -15.63 -12.25
C GLU A 41 -15.58 -14.32 -11.61
N LEU A 42 -14.29 -13.99 -11.72
CA LEU A 42 -13.74 -12.74 -11.19
C LEU A 42 -14.00 -11.57 -12.12
N THR A 43 -13.93 -11.84 -13.42
CA THR A 43 -14.21 -10.87 -14.47
C THR A 43 -14.59 -11.60 -15.75
N TYR A 44 -15.12 -10.88 -16.74
CA TYR A 44 -15.67 -11.50 -17.95
C TYR A 44 -14.69 -12.49 -18.59
N GLY A 45 -15.04 -13.78 -18.52
CA GLY A 45 -14.29 -14.87 -19.12
C GLY A 45 -13.04 -15.32 -18.37
N VAL A 46 -12.79 -14.84 -17.14
CA VAL A 46 -11.70 -15.28 -16.25
C VAL A 46 -12.27 -15.83 -14.96
N TYR A 47 -11.91 -17.07 -14.65
CA TYR A 47 -12.44 -17.83 -13.54
C TYR A 47 -11.33 -18.16 -12.55
N GLN A 48 -11.66 -18.26 -11.28
CA GLN A 48 -10.76 -18.72 -10.23
C GLN A 48 -11.35 -19.97 -9.57
N TYR A 49 -10.51 -20.99 -9.31
CA TYR A 49 -10.93 -22.09 -8.45
C TYR A 49 -11.13 -21.59 -7.03
N VAL A 50 -12.28 -21.94 -6.45
CA VAL A 50 -12.58 -21.61 -5.06
C VAL A 50 -11.56 -22.32 -4.17
N SER A 51 -10.73 -21.53 -3.48
CA SER A 51 -9.72 -22.02 -2.55
C SER A 51 -9.87 -21.32 -1.20
N GLY A 52 -9.37 -21.92 -0.12
CA GLY A 52 -9.47 -21.31 1.22
C GLY A 52 -8.67 -20.02 1.39
N ASN A 53 -7.75 -19.70 0.47
CA ASN A 53 -6.91 -18.51 0.53
C ASN A 53 -7.35 -17.49 -0.53
N GLN A 54 -7.55 -16.25 -0.10
CA GLN A 54 -7.78 -15.13 -1.03
C GLN A 54 -6.48 -14.79 -1.75
N THR A 55 -6.58 -14.59 -3.07
CA THR A 55 -5.45 -14.10 -3.87
C THR A 55 -5.37 -12.58 -3.76
N SER A 56 -4.23 -12.06 -3.33
CA SER A 56 -3.97 -10.61 -3.32
C SER A 56 -4.15 -10.03 -4.73
N HIS A 57 -4.80 -8.87 -4.83
CA HIS A 57 -5.06 -8.17 -6.10
C HIS A 57 -5.68 -9.07 -7.18
N ALA A 58 -6.56 -10.01 -6.76
CA ALA A 58 -7.16 -11.00 -7.65
C ALA A 58 -7.89 -10.36 -8.84
N ASP A 59 -8.55 -9.24 -8.59
CA ASP A 59 -9.29 -8.45 -9.56
C ASP A 59 -8.37 -7.85 -10.65
N VAL A 60 -7.23 -7.27 -10.24
CA VAL A 60 -6.21 -6.73 -11.17
C VAL A 60 -5.55 -7.85 -11.97
N LYS A 61 -5.20 -8.97 -11.32
CA LYS A 61 -4.61 -10.15 -11.98
C LYS A 61 -5.57 -10.76 -13.00
N ALA A 62 -6.85 -10.87 -12.66
CA ALA A 62 -7.88 -11.36 -13.55
C ALA A 62 -8.09 -10.40 -14.75
N ALA A 63 -8.13 -9.08 -14.51
CA ALA A 63 -8.18 -8.09 -15.56
C ALA A 63 -6.95 -8.18 -16.49
N TRP A 64 -5.74 -8.32 -15.94
CA TRP A 64 -4.50 -8.48 -16.69
C TRP A 64 -4.48 -9.77 -17.53
N LEU A 65 -4.95 -10.89 -17.00
CA LEU A 65 -5.13 -12.14 -17.74
C LEU A 65 -6.12 -11.98 -18.90
N SER A 66 -7.19 -11.21 -18.71
CA SER A 66 -8.20 -10.97 -19.75
C SER A 66 -7.65 -10.20 -20.95
N VAL A 67 -6.53 -9.47 -20.82
CA VAL A 67 -5.92 -8.70 -21.91
C VAL A 67 -5.45 -9.64 -23.04
N PHE A 68 -4.75 -10.72 -22.71
CA PHE A 68 -4.29 -11.72 -23.67
C PHE A 68 -4.75 -13.11 -23.23
N PRO A 69 -6.05 -13.43 -23.40
CA PRO A 69 -6.65 -14.55 -22.70
C PRO A 69 -6.19 -15.91 -23.20
N LYS A 70 -5.49 -16.00 -24.35
CA LYS A 70 -4.96 -17.26 -24.90
C LYS A 70 -3.56 -17.60 -24.40
N GLU A 71 -2.92 -16.68 -23.70
CA GLU A 71 -1.53 -16.82 -23.29
C GLU A 71 -1.45 -17.03 -21.78
N THR A 72 -0.57 -17.93 -21.33
CA THR A 72 -0.41 -18.20 -19.90
C THR A 72 0.43 -17.12 -19.23
N VAL A 73 0.33 -16.98 -17.91
CA VAL A 73 1.21 -16.05 -17.15
C VAL A 73 2.68 -16.38 -17.44
N TYR A 74 3.04 -17.66 -17.42
CA TYR A 74 4.39 -18.14 -17.70
C TYR A 74 4.89 -17.70 -19.08
N ASP A 75 4.10 -17.91 -20.14
CA ASP A 75 4.50 -17.53 -21.49
C ASP A 75 4.69 -16.01 -21.61
N ARG A 76 3.77 -15.24 -21.01
CA ARG A 76 3.78 -13.77 -21.06
C ARG A 76 4.96 -13.17 -20.31
N LEU A 77 5.32 -13.72 -19.16
CA LEU A 77 6.47 -13.25 -18.37
C LEU A 77 7.82 -13.63 -19.01
N ASN A 78 7.86 -14.67 -19.85
CA ASN A 78 9.07 -15.09 -20.57
C ASN A 78 9.25 -14.41 -21.94
N LYS A 79 8.36 -13.49 -22.32
CA LYS A 79 8.53 -12.71 -23.55
C LYS A 79 9.74 -11.77 -23.43
N PRO A 80 10.43 -11.45 -24.55
CA PRO A 80 11.52 -10.48 -24.53
C PRO A 80 11.08 -9.07 -24.11
N TYR A 81 9.78 -8.77 -24.24
CA TYR A 81 9.15 -7.54 -23.80
C TYR A 81 7.77 -7.83 -23.22
N PHE A 82 7.36 -7.07 -22.22
CA PHE A 82 6.03 -7.22 -21.62
C PHE A 82 4.94 -6.73 -22.57
N ASP A 83 3.91 -7.56 -22.74
CA ASP A 83 2.80 -7.32 -23.68
C ASP A 83 1.73 -6.37 -23.13
N ALA A 84 1.54 -6.39 -21.80
CA ALA A 84 0.70 -5.47 -21.06
C ALA A 84 1.33 -5.14 -19.70
N VAL A 85 1.55 -3.86 -19.46
CA VAL A 85 2.10 -3.33 -18.20
C VAL A 85 0.99 -2.57 -17.49
N ILE A 86 0.76 -2.86 -16.22
CA ILE A 86 -0.17 -2.12 -15.36
C ILE A 86 0.41 -0.71 -15.14
N SER A 87 -0.40 0.32 -15.35
CA SER A 87 0.04 1.73 -15.33
C SER A 87 -0.98 2.66 -14.67
N GLY A 88 -0.59 3.92 -14.44
CA GLY A 88 -1.47 4.96 -13.89
C GLY A 88 -2.06 4.59 -12.51
N ARG A 89 -3.36 4.85 -12.31
CA ARG A 89 -4.05 4.60 -11.02
C ARG A 89 -3.92 3.14 -10.56
N THR A 90 -4.08 2.19 -11.48
CA THR A 90 -3.96 0.76 -11.15
C THR A 90 -2.54 0.40 -10.71
N ALA A 91 -1.51 1.04 -11.27
CA ALA A 91 -0.14 0.84 -10.79
C ALA A 91 0.07 1.42 -9.39
N ALA A 92 -0.41 2.63 -9.11
CA ALA A 92 -0.33 3.22 -7.77
C ALA A 92 -1.02 2.34 -6.71
N TYR A 93 -2.19 1.78 -7.06
CA TYR A 93 -2.88 0.78 -6.24
C TYR A 93 -2.03 -0.48 -6.01
N MET A 94 -1.41 -1.05 -7.05
CA MET A 94 -0.52 -2.21 -6.92
C MET A 94 0.72 -1.93 -6.05
N HIS A 95 1.23 -0.70 -6.07
CA HIS A 95 2.33 -0.28 -5.20
C HIS A 95 1.89 -0.07 -3.74
N GLY A 96 0.59 -0.04 -3.45
CA GLY A 96 0.05 0.22 -2.12
C GLY A 96 0.34 1.64 -1.63
N VAL A 97 0.37 2.63 -2.54
CA VAL A 97 0.66 4.03 -2.22
C VAL A 97 -0.44 4.96 -2.68
N GLY A 98 -0.75 5.97 -1.86
CA GLY A 98 -1.86 6.89 -2.10
C GLY A 98 -3.22 6.19 -1.98
N ASP A 99 -4.27 6.96 -2.23
CA ASP A 99 -5.66 6.48 -2.19
C ASP A 99 -6.20 6.35 -3.62
N PHE A 100 -5.79 5.26 -4.29
CA PHE A 100 -6.22 4.95 -5.65
C PHE A 100 -7.05 3.69 -5.69
N HIS A 101 -8.16 3.74 -6.42
CA HIS A 101 -8.89 2.54 -6.80
C HIS A 101 -8.23 1.87 -8.02
N ALA A 102 -8.24 0.54 -8.01
CA ALA A 102 -7.69 -0.27 -9.10
C ALA A 102 -8.43 -0.06 -10.42
N SER A 103 -9.75 0.11 -10.35
CA SER A 103 -10.65 0.30 -11.49
C SER A 103 -10.88 1.78 -11.80
N PRO A 104 -10.90 2.19 -13.08
CA PRO A 104 -10.74 1.35 -14.28
C PRO A 104 -9.31 0.83 -14.46
N TYR A 105 -9.17 -0.47 -14.70
CA TYR A 105 -7.91 -1.17 -14.82
C TYR A 105 -7.13 -0.64 -16.02
N THR A 106 -6.00 -0.01 -15.75
CA THR A 106 -5.22 0.71 -16.74
C THR A 106 -4.00 -0.09 -17.15
N PHE A 107 -3.90 -0.38 -18.44
CA PHE A 107 -2.77 -1.09 -19.03
C PHE A 107 -2.14 -0.31 -20.17
N THR A 108 -0.82 -0.19 -20.15
CA THR A 108 -0.03 0.29 -21.27
C THR A 108 0.46 -0.90 -22.10
N LEU A 109 0.21 -0.84 -23.41
CA LEU A 109 0.53 -1.89 -24.37
C LEU A 109 1.47 -1.35 -25.45
N SER A 110 2.40 -2.18 -25.94
CA SER A 110 3.23 -1.87 -27.11
C SER A 110 2.43 -1.91 -28.42
N VAL A 111 1.38 -2.74 -28.46
CA VAL A 111 0.51 -2.94 -29.62
C VAL A 111 -0.84 -2.23 -29.46
N ARG A 112 -1.47 -1.88 -30.58
CA ARG A 112 -2.84 -1.32 -30.55
C ARG A 112 -3.82 -2.41 -30.14
N LYS A 113 -4.61 -2.13 -29.10
CA LYS A 113 -5.74 -2.95 -28.67
C LYS A 113 -6.93 -2.04 -28.34
N GLN A 114 -8.14 -2.53 -28.60
CA GLN A 114 -9.38 -1.87 -28.21
C GLN A 114 -10.16 -2.77 -27.27
N THR A 115 -10.95 -2.17 -26.41
CA THR A 115 -11.85 -2.86 -25.48
C THR A 115 -13.24 -2.24 -25.58
N THR A 116 -14.26 -3.07 -25.45
CA THR A 116 -15.65 -2.65 -25.24
C THR A 116 -16.03 -2.63 -23.76
N ARG A 117 -15.12 -3.06 -22.88
CA ARG A 117 -15.31 -3.04 -21.44
C ARG A 117 -15.01 -1.65 -20.90
N ASP A 118 -15.90 -1.13 -20.08
CA ASP A 118 -15.83 0.19 -19.44
C ASP A 118 -14.86 0.21 -18.24
N ASP A 119 -14.64 -0.95 -17.62
CA ASP A 119 -13.73 -1.16 -16.51
C ASP A 119 -12.25 -1.31 -16.90
N ILE A 120 -11.91 -1.28 -18.19
CA ILE A 120 -10.52 -1.40 -18.68
C ILE A 120 -10.15 -0.22 -19.58
N ARG A 121 -8.95 0.33 -19.38
CA ARG A 121 -8.36 1.36 -20.24
C ARG A 121 -7.04 0.88 -20.82
N TYR A 122 -6.91 1.01 -22.15
CA TYR A 122 -5.66 0.70 -22.85
C TYR A 122 -4.99 1.98 -23.34
N PHE A 123 -3.71 2.12 -23.03
CA PHE A 123 -2.85 3.12 -23.61
C PHE A 123 -1.82 2.44 -24.52
N ARG A 124 -1.62 2.99 -25.72
CA ARG A 124 -0.56 2.53 -26.61
C ARG A 124 0.69 3.37 -26.38
N GLN A 125 1.73 2.78 -25.83
CA GLN A 125 3.02 3.43 -25.65
C GLN A 125 4.11 2.39 -25.40
N GLU A 126 5.31 2.66 -25.89
CA GLU A 126 6.50 1.92 -25.48
C GLU A 126 6.92 2.35 -24.07
N ILE A 127 7.25 1.36 -23.24
CA ILE A 127 7.78 1.58 -21.89
C ILE A 127 9.20 1.03 -21.89
N ASP A 128 10.13 1.84 -21.41
CA ASP A 128 11.52 1.44 -21.21
C ASP A 128 11.57 0.33 -20.16
N SER A 129 12.41 -0.69 -20.34
CA SER A 129 12.48 -1.83 -19.42
C SER A 129 12.84 -1.41 -17.99
N LYS A 130 13.57 -0.28 -17.81
CA LYS A 130 13.87 0.28 -16.48
C LYS A 130 12.67 0.88 -15.76
N ASP A 131 11.59 1.18 -16.49
CA ASP A 131 10.35 1.72 -15.93
C ASP A 131 9.34 0.62 -15.61
N ILE A 132 9.76 -0.66 -15.64
CA ILE A 132 8.89 -1.81 -15.37
C ILE A 132 9.48 -2.64 -14.25
N ILE A 133 8.66 -2.99 -13.27
CA ILE A 133 8.98 -3.95 -12.21
C ILE A 133 7.90 -5.02 -12.15
N LEU A 134 8.18 -6.11 -11.45
CA LEU A 134 7.17 -7.12 -11.12
C LEU A 134 6.67 -6.89 -9.70
N VAL A 135 5.37 -6.60 -9.57
CA VAL A 135 4.67 -6.58 -8.28
C VAL A 135 3.76 -7.78 -8.26
N GLU A 136 3.91 -8.66 -7.27
CA GLU A 136 3.15 -9.91 -7.16
C GLU A 136 3.07 -10.74 -8.46
N HIS A 137 4.19 -10.79 -9.20
CA HIS A 137 4.33 -11.51 -10.48
C HIS A 137 3.52 -10.95 -11.65
N VAL A 138 3.07 -9.69 -11.58
CA VAL A 138 2.53 -8.95 -12.74
C VAL A 138 3.41 -7.74 -13.10
N PRO A 139 3.58 -7.41 -14.38
CA PRO A 139 4.34 -6.22 -14.80
C PRO A 139 3.60 -4.93 -14.44
N VAL A 140 4.27 -4.06 -13.67
CA VAL A 140 3.76 -2.77 -13.20
C VAL A 140 4.79 -1.68 -13.51
N THR A 141 4.35 -0.47 -13.84
CA THR A 141 5.24 0.68 -13.99
C THR A 141 5.96 1.02 -12.68
N THR A 142 7.22 1.45 -12.72
CA THR A 142 7.92 2.00 -11.53
C THR A 142 7.18 3.20 -10.95
N LEU A 143 7.50 3.63 -9.73
CA LEU A 143 6.84 4.77 -9.10
C LEU A 143 7.07 6.07 -9.88
N GLU A 144 8.28 6.32 -10.41
CA GLU A 144 8.59 7.48 -11.24
C GLU A 144 7.74 7.49 -12.52
N ARG A 145 7.61 6.32 -13.16
CA ARG A 145 6.78 6.16 -14.35
C ARG A 145 5.29 6.30 -14.05
N THR A 146 4.86 5.79 -12.90
CA THR A 146 3.49 5.90 -12.42
C THR A 146 3.13 7.37 -12.18
N ILE A 147 3.99 8.16 -11.52
CA ILE A 147 3.82 9.61 -11.35
C ILE A 147 3.69 10.30 -12.72
N TYR A 148 4.58 9.97 -13.66
CA TYR A 148 4.48 10.48 -15.02
C TYR A 148 3.14 10.14 -15.69
N ASP A 149 2.68 8.89 -15.59
CA ASP A 149 1.44 8.44 -16.20
C ASP A 149 0.23 9.16 -15.57
N LEU A 150 0.20 9.34 -14.25
CA LEU A 150 -0.84 10.08 -13.54
C LEU A 150 -0.90 11.55 -13.99
N ILE A 151 0.24 12.25 -14.01
CA ILE A 151 0.32 13.66 -14.47
C ILE A 151 -0.14 13.78 -15.92
N ARG A 152 0.33 12.87 -16.78
CA ARG A 152 -0.02 12.85 -18.21
C ARG A 152 -1.53 12.68 -18.42
N LEU A 153 -2.16 11.83 -17.60
CA LEU A 153 -3.59 11.53 -17.65
C LEU A 153 -4.46 12.61 -16.97
N GLY A 154 -3.84 13.65 -16.41
CA GLY A 154 -4.54 14.76 -15.75
C GLY A 154 -5.12 14.36 -14.39
N GLU A 155 -4.42 13.50 -13.66
CA GLU A 155 -4.79 13.14 -12.30
C GLU A 155 -4.72 14.35 -11.35
N ASP A 156 -5.49 14.28 -10.27
CA ASP A 156 -5.48 15.28 -9.20
C ASP A 156 -4.05 15.41 -8.60
N PRO A 157 -3.45 16.61 -8.62
CA PRO A 157 -2.17 16.89 -7.96
C PRO A 157 -2.11 16.46 -6.50
N ASP A 158 -3.21 16.53 -5.75
CA ASP A 158 -3.24 16.16 -4.33
C ASP A 158 -3.15 14.64 -4.14
N LEU A 159 -3.76 13.85 -5.04
CA LEU A 159 -3.58 12.39 -5.04
C LEU A 159 -2.14 11.99 -5.38
N ILE A 160 -1.51 12.70 -6.32
CA ILE A 160 -0.09 12.49 -6.66
C ILE A 160 0.80 12.89 -5.48
N ALA A 161 0.50 13.99 -4.79
CA ALA A 161 1.20 14.42 -3.59
C ALA A 161 1.16 13.37 -2.47
N ASN A 162 -0.04 12.83 -2.19
CA ASN A 162 -0.24 11.77 -1.21
C ASN A 162 0.53 10.49 -1.59
N MET A 163 0.50 10.10 -2.87
CA MET A 163 1.28 8.97 -3.39
C MET A 163 2.78 9.13 -3.11
N ILE A 164 3.34 10.31 -3.39
CA ILE A 164 4.77 10.61 -3.17
C ILE A 164 5.10 10.53 -1.69
N ALA A 165 4.24 11.10 -0.83
CA ALA A 165 4.41 11.07 0.62
C ALA A 165 4.35 9.65 1.18
N ASP A 166 3.42 8.83 0.69
CA ASP A 166 3.26 7.43 1.12
C ASP A 166 4.43 6.56 0.68
N ALA A 167 4.87 6.70 -0.58
CA ALA A 167 6.03 5.98 -1.08
C ALA A 167 7.29 6.31 -0.26
N ALA A 168 7.53 7.59 0.03
CA ALA A 168 8.66 8.01 0.86
C ALA A 168 8.54 7.50 2.31
N ARG A 169 7.32 7.42 2.87
CA ARG A 169 7.08 6.82 4.19
C ARG A 169 7.42 5.34 4.21
N ASN A 170 7.19 4.64 3.09
CA ASN A 170 7.60 3.26 2.88
C ASN A 170 9.09 3.13 2.50
N GLU A 171 9.90 4.14 2.85
CA GLU A 171 11.35 4.22 2.62
C GLU A 171 11.78 4.15 1.14
N TYR A 172 10.85 4.38 0.21
CA TYR A 172 11.17 4.40 -1.21
C TYR A 172 12.03 5.63 -1.54
N ARG A 173 13.14 5.38 -2.24
CA ARG A 173 14.05 6.43 -2.72
C ARG A 173 13.77 6.69 -4.19
N PHE A 174 13.23 7.86 -4.49
CA PHE A 174 12.94 8.27 -5.85
C PHE A 174 14.21 8.52 -6.67
N ASP A 175 14.21 7.99 -7.89
CA ASP A 175 15.19 8.38 -8.91
C ASP A 175 14.78 9.72 -9.53
N HIS A 176 15.31 10.81 -8.96
CA HIS A 176 15.01 12.17 -9.39
C HIS A 176 15.43 12.45 -10.84
N GLU A 177 16.56 11.90 -11.28
CA GLU A 177 17.04 12.06 -12.66
C GLU A 177 16.11 11.36 -13.64
N ARG A 178 15.67 10.14 -13.29
CA ARG A 178 14.72 9.39 -14.11
C ARG A 178 13.38 10.10 -14.19
N LEU A 179 12.85 10.59 -13.07
CA LEU A 179 11.59 11.34 -13.09
C LEU A 179 11.71 12.63 -13.92
N ALA A 180 12.80 13.39 -13.75
CA ALA A 180 13.06 14.57 -14.56
C ALA A 180 13.09 14.24 -16.06
N TYR A 181 13.73 13.14 -16.46
CA TYR A 181 13.72 12.67 -17.84
C TYR A 181 12.30 12.37 -18.35
N LEU A 182 11.49 11.67 -17.56
CA LEU A 182 10.12 11.29 -17.91
C LEU A 182 9.20 12.52 -18.04
N LEU A 183 9.41 13.56 -17.23
CA LEU A 183 8.57 14.77 -17.23
C LEU A 183 8.88 15.77 -18.36
N LYS A 184 10.01 15.64 -19.06
CA LYS A 184 10.39 16.49 -20.21
C LYS A 184 9.25 16.75 -21.22
N PRO A 185 8.54 15.73 -21.74
CA PRO A 185 7.45 15.94 -22.69
C PRO A 185 6.22 16.65 -22.09
N LEU A 186 6.07 16.68 -20.76
CA LEU A 186 4.94 17.32 -20.08
C LEU A 186 5.25 18.76 -19.66
N ALA A 187 6.52 19.13 -19.51
CA ALA A 187 6.98 20.41 -18.96
C ALA A 187 6.21 21.63 -19.51
N LYS A 188 6.15 21.81 -20.83
CA LYS A 188 5.47 22.95 -21.47
C LYS A 188 3.98 23.03 -21.12
N LYS A 189 3.29 21.89 -21.09
CA LYS A 189 1.84 21.81 -20.80
C LYS A 189 1.55 22.23 -19.36
N HIS A 190 2.51 22.05 -18.45
CA HIS A 190 2.38 22.33 -17.02
C HIS A 190 3.04 23.65 -16.60
N GLY A 191 3.35 24.54 -17.54
CA GLY A 191 3.83 25.90 -17.26
C GLY A 191 5.36 26.05 -17.13
N TYR A 192 6.12 25.00 -17.42
CA TYR A 192 7.59 25.03 -17.43
C TYR A 192 8.15 25.30 -18.82
N THR A 193 9.43 25.63 -18.90
CA THR A 193 10.15 25.71 -20.18
C THR A 193 10.05 24.37 -20.93
N ALA A 194 9.90 24.41 -22.25
CA ALA A 194 9.74 23.20 -23.04
C ALA A 194 10.96 22.27 -22.89
N GLY A 195 10.72 21.02 -22.48
CA GLY A 195 11.79 20.04 -22.21
C GLY A 195 12.45 20.18 -20.84
N ASP A 196 12.07 21.16 -20.02
CA ASP A 196 12.60 21.39 -18.68
C ASP A 196 11.92 20.50 -17.64
N GLY A 197 12.18 19.20 -17.74
CA GLY A 197 11.69 18.21 -16.78
C GLY A 197 12.40 18.29 -15.43
N GLU A 198 13.58 18.90 -15.36
CA GLU A 198 14.33 19.06 -14.12
C GLU A 198 13.69 20.10 -13.22
N ALA A 199 13.34 21.28 -13.75
CA ALA A 199 12.58 22.26 -13.00
C ALA A 199 11.23 21.71 -12.55
N PHE A 200 10.56 20.94 -13.42
CA PHE A 200 9.28 20.32 -13.09
C PHE A 200 9.43 19.29 -11.94
N ALA A 201 10.37 18.34 -12.04
CA ALA A 201 10.59 17.35 -10.99
C ALA A 201 10.98 18.01 -9.65
N ARG A 202 11.87 19.00 -9.68
CA ARG A 202 12.28 19.74 -8.48
C ARG A 202 11.09 20.41 -7.80
N ASP A 203 10.28 21.14 -8.56
CA ASP A 203 9.11 21.85 -8.02
C ASP A 203 8.04 20.87 -7.50
N LEU A 204 7.86 19.73 -8.17
CA LEU A 204 6.98 18.65 -7.71
C LEU A 204 7.42 18.15 -6.33
N PHE A 205 8.70 17.83 -6.14
CA PHE A 205 9.19 17.37 -4.83
C PHE A 205 9.23 18.49 -3.78
N ALA A 206 9.57 19.71 -4.17
CA ALA A 206 9.60 20.85 -3.24
C ALA A 206 8.21 21.14 -2.64
N ARG A 207 7.15 21.07 -3.46
CA ARG A 207 5.76 21.19 -2.99
C ARG A 207 5.37 20.09 -2.01
N ASN A 208 5.91 18.89 -2.20
CA ASN A 208 5.63 17.73 -1.36
C ASN A 208 6.56 17.62 -0.13
N ALA A 209 7.63 18.40 -0.05
CA ALA A 209 8.61 18.34 1.04
C ALA A 209 8.01 18.62 2.43
N ALA A 210 7.03 19.54 2.51
CA ALA A 210 6.37 19.84 3.77
C ALA A 210 5.54 18.64 4.30
N LEU A 211 4.85 17.93 3.41
CA LEU A 211 4.12 16.70 3.75
C LEU A 211 5.07 15.58 4.17
N LEU A 212 6.24 15.48 3.53
CA LEU A 212 7.29 14.54 3.90
C LEU A 212 7.86 14.83 5.30
N GLN A 213 8.11 16.10 5.63
CA GLN A 213 8.65 16.50 6.93
C GLN A 213 7.65 16.30 8.08
N LEU A 214 6.38 16.67 7.89
CA LEU A 214 5.32 16.45 8.87
C LEU A 214 5.14 14.95 9.16
N ASN A 215 5.09 14.13 8.11
CA ASN A 215 4.94 12.69 8.25
C ASN A 215 6.16 12.03 8.91
N ALA A 216 7.38 12.47 8.59
CA ALA A 216 8.60 12.00 9.27
C ALA A 216 8.59 12.35 10.77
N GLY A 217 8.12 13.54 11.13
CA GLY A 217 7.93 13.95 12.52
C GLY A 217 6.92 13.05 13.26
N VAL A 218 5.76 12.78 12.64
CA VAL A 218 4.73 11.89 13.21
C VAL A 218 5.24 10.44 13.34
N ALA A 219 5.95 9.93 12.35
CA ALA A 219 6.54 8.59 12.39
C ALA A 219 7.60 8.46 13.49
N THR A 220 8.45 9.47 13.66
CA THR A 220 9.46 9.53 14.73
C THR A 220 8.80 9.57 16.11
N LEU A 221 7.71 10.32 16.25
CA LEU A 221 6.92 10.36 17.49
C LEU A 221 6.27 9.00 17.77
N ALA A 222 5.68 8.35 16.76
CA ALA A 222 5.08 7.02 16.90
C ALA A 222 6.12 5.96 17.30
N GLN A 223 7.30 5.96 16.68
CA GLN A 223 8.39 5.04 17.01
C GLN A 223 8.93 5.28 18.42
N SER A 224 9.10 6.55 18.80
CA SER A 224 9.48 6.93 20.17
C SER A 224 8.42 6.46 21.18
N PHE A 225 7.14 6.57 20.82
CA PHE A 225 6.03 6.09 21.64
C PHE A 225 6.05 4.56 21.81
N GLU A 226 6.30 3.83 20.73
CA GLU A 226 6.40 2.38 20.74
C GLU A 226 7.57 1.89 21.61
N MET A 227 8.75 2.54 21.51
CA MET A 227 9.88 2.26 22.39
C MET A 227 9.54 2.46 23.87
N ILE A 228 8.84 3.56 24.21
CA ILE A 228 8.39 3.84 25.59
C ILE A 228 7.40 2.77 26.06
N THR A 229 6.50 2.33 25.18
CA THR A 229 5.48 1.31 25.48
C THR A 229 6.13 -0.06 25.75
N GLU A 230 7.08 -0.48 24.90
CA GLU A 230 7.80 -1.74 25.08
C GLU A 230 8.68 -1.73 26.34
N ALA A 231 9.36 -0.60 26.64
CA ALA A 231 10.07 -0.43 27.90
C ALA A 231 9.13 -0.53 29.11
N GLY A 232 7.90 0.01 29.00
CA GLY A 232 6.85 -0.12 30.01
C GLY A 232 6.41 -1.58 30.21
N LYS A 233 6.20 -2.35 29.14
CA LYS A 233 5.85 -3.78 29.23
C LYS A 233 6.95 -4.61 29.88
N ALA A 234 8.21 -4.38 29.51
CA ALA A 234 9.36 -5.05 30.10
C ALA A 234 9.48 -4.78 31.62
N MET A 235 9.30 -3.52 32.03
CA MET A 235 9.27 -3.15 33.45
C MET A 235 8.10 -3.79 34.20
N ARG A 236 6.90 -3.89 33.61
CA ARG A 236 5.76 -4.60 34.21
C ARG A 236 6.05 -6.08 34.43
N ALA A 237 6.65 -6.76 33.45
CA ALA A 237 7.02 -8.16 33.56
C ALA A 237 8.03 -8.39 34.71
N GLN A 238 9.06 -7.54 34.79
CA GLN A 238 10.07 -7.62 35.85
C GLN A 238 9.49 -7.30 37.23
N HIS A 239 8.57 -6.33 37.34
CA HIS A 239 7.83 -6.01 38.57
C HIS A 239 6.98 -7.19 39.05
N ASN A 240 6.21 -7.83 38.16
CA ASN A 240 5.38 -8.98 38.51
C ASN A 240 6.24 -10.17 38.96
N MET A 241 7.36 -10.45 38.27
CA MET A 241 8.29 -11.49 38.71
C MET A 241 8.89 -11.21 40.10
N LEU A 242 9.27 -9.96 40.39
CA LEU A 242 9.78 -9.56 41.70
C LEU A 242 8.70 -9.67 42.79
N LYS A 243 7.46 -9.30 42.48
CA LYS A 243 6.31 -9.41 43.39
C LYS A 243 6.00 -10.88 43.71
N ASP A 244 5.91 -11.73 42.69
CA ASP A 244 5.63 -13.16 42.86
C ASP A 244 6.73 -13.85 43.67
N SER A 245 7.99 -13.47 43.43
CA SER A 245 9.15 -13.95 44.21
C SER A 245 9.06 -13.50 45.68
N ALA A 246 8.68 -12.25 45.94
CA ALA A 246 8.52 -11.72 47.30
C ALA A 246 7.36 -12.40 48.04
N GLU A 247 6.24 -12.68 47.36
CA GLU A 247 5.10 -13.41 47.94
C GLU A 247 5.43 -14.87 48.26
N ALA A 248 6.21 -15.55 47.41
CA ALA A 248 6.68 -16.91 47.64
C ALA A 248 7.63 -17.00 48.87
N ILE A 249 8.56 -16.04 49.00
CA ILE A 249 9.47 -15.94 50.15
C ILE A 249 8.70 -15.69 51.45
N ALA A 250 7.71 -14.80 51.43
CA ALA A 250 6.88 -14.49 52.61
C ALA A 250 6.05 -15.69 53.08
N LYS A 251 5.47 -16.47 52.16
CA LYS A 251 4.73 -17.71 52.48
C LYS A 251 5.61 -18.80 53.07
N THR A 252 6.87 -18.89 52.65
CA THR A 252 7.80 -19.95 53.08
C THR A 252 8.42 -19.68 54.45
N THR A 253 8.59 -18.40 54.81
CA THR A 253 9.32 -18.00 56.04
C THR A 253 8.42 -17.60 57.21
N GLY A 254 7.11 -17.43 56.99
CA GLY A 254 6.13 -17.17 58.07
C GLY A 254 6.30 -15.83 58.81
N LEU A 255 7.22 -14.97 58.36
CA LEU A 255 7.54 -13.69 59.01
C LEU A 255 7.25 -12.52 58.08
N TYR A 256 6.14 -11.82 58.35
CA TYR A 256 5.86 -10.49 57.81
C TYR A 256 6.73 -9.45 58.53
N SER A 257 8.01 -9.39 58.16
CA SER A 257 8.97 -8.46 58.76
C SER A 257 8.79 -7.01 58.27
N GLU A 258 9.38 -6.04 58.98
CA GLU A 258 9.40 -4.62 58.60
C GLU A 258 10.03 -4.39 57.21
N SER A 259 11.02 -5.23 56.85
CA SER A 259 11.66 -5.25 55.53
C SER A 259 10.70 -5.66 54.41
N TYR A 260 9.80 -6.63 54.65
CA TYR A 260 8.74 -6.99 53.71
C TYR A 260 7.77 -5.83 53.49
N ARG A 261 7.35 -5.14 54.56
CA ARG A 261 6.47 -3.95 54.46
C ARG A 261 7.13 -2.76 53.75
N SER A 262 8.43 -2.58 53.93
CA SER A 262 9.21 -1.56 53.19
C SER A 262 9.29 -1.89 51.71
N LEU A 263 9.52 -3.16 51.37
CA LEU A 263 9.61 -3.65 49.99
C LEU A 263 8.25 -3.61 49.28
N MET A 264 7.14 -3.87 49.99
CA MET A 264 5.80 -3.73 49.43
C MET A 264 5.38 -2.26 49.23
N ARG A 265 5.88 -1.31 50.05
CA ARG A 265 5.68 0.13 49.84
C ARG A 265 6.39 0.65 48.59
N THR A 266 7.64 0.24 48.37
CA THR A 266 8.38 0.61 47.15
C THR A 266 7.77 -0.03 45.89
N LEU A 267 7.28 -1.27 45.99
CA LEU A 267 6.49 -1.89 44.92
C LEU A 267 5.15 -1.17 44.68
N SER A 268 4.50 -0.64 45.72
CA SER A 268 3.28 0.17 45.58
C SER A 268 3.54 1.49 44.84
N MET A 269 4.65 2.19 45.11
CA MET A 269 5.02 3.39 44.32
C MET A 269 5.28 3.05 42.85
N ALA A 270 5.80 1.86 42.56
CA ALA A 270 5.94 1.39 41.18
C ALA A 270 4.58 1.16 40.48
N SER A 271 3.48 0.94 41.22
CA SER A 271 2.13 0.83 40.65
C SER A 271 1.56 2.17 40.17
N GLU A 272 1.97 3.30 40.75
CA GLU A 272 1.62 4.64 40.26
C GLU A 272 2.30 4.90 38.91
N ILE A 273 3.54 4.45 38.76
CA ILE A 273 4.26 4.43 37.47
C ILE A 273 3.53 3.53 36.46
N GLN A 274 2.98 2.38 36.89
CA GLN A 274 2.14 1.53 36.02
C GLN A 274 0.86 2.24 35.56
N GLY A 275 0.23 3.06 36.42
CA GLY A 275 -0.90 3.91 36.05
C GLY A 275 -0.54 4.94 34.98
N TRP A 276 0.64 5.55 35.10
CA TRP A 276 1.20 6.46 34.10
C TRP A 276 1.43 5.75 32.75
N PHE A 277 1.97 4.53 32.77
CA PHE A 277 2.14 3.70 31.57
C PHE A 277 0.81 3.25 30.95
N LYS A 278 -0.23 2.99 31.75
CA LYS A 278 -1.56 2.68 31.22
C LYS A 278 -2.18 3.90 30.52
N SER A 279 -2.00 5.10 31.10
CA SER A 279 -2.40 6.35 30.45
C SER A 279 -1.65 6.60 29.14
N LEU A 280 -0.38 6.21 29.06
CA LEU A 280 0.41 6.23 27.81
C LEU A 280 -0.14 5.20 26.80
N GLU A 281 -0.49 3.99 27.22
CA GLU A 281 -1.02 2.97 26.30
C GLU A 281 -2.36 3.38 25.67
N LEU A 282 -3.25 4.01 26.47
CA LEU A 282 -4.44 4.72 25.95
C LEU A 282 -4.06 5.88 25.01
N GLY A 283 -2.97 6.60 25.33
CA GLY A 283 -2.36 7.58 24.44
C GLY A 283 -1.93 6.99 23.09
N LYS A 284 -1.34 5.79 23.06
CA LYS A 284 -0.96 5.07 21.82
C LYS A 284 -2.19 4.82 20.97
N GLU A 285 -3.24 4.24 21.55
CA GLU A 285 -4.48 3.93 20.85
C GLU A 285 -5.14 5.20 20.31
N THR A 286 -5.14 6.30 21.07
CA THR A 286 -5.65 7.59 20.59
C THR A 286 -4.79 8.20 19.49
N MET A 287 -3.46 8.04 19.54
CA MET A 287 -2.55 8.53 18.50
C MET A 287 -2.59 7.67 17.24
N GLU A 288 -2.76 6.36 17.36
CA GLU A 288 -3.01 5.45 16.24
C GLU A 288 -4.38 5.71 15.62
N ALA A 289 -5.41 5.97 16.44
CA ALA A 289 -6.72 6.39 15.97
C ALA A 289 -6.69 7.77 15.32
N LEU A 290 -5.92 8.72 15.85
CA LEU A 290 -5.68 10.03 15.22
C LEU A 290 -4.91 9.87 13.92
N ASN A 291 -3.88 9.06 13.86
CA ASN A 291 -3.11 8.79 12.64
C ASN A 291 -3.98 8.09 11.58
N ALA A 292 -4.82 7.12 11.99
CA ALA A 292 -5.82 6.50 11.13
C ALA A 292 -6.92 7.48 10.70
N SER A 293 -7.33 8.39 11.59
CA SER A 293 -8.26 9.47 11.29
C SER A 293 -7.64 10.46 10.31
N PHE A 294 -6.39 10.89 10.48
CA PHE A 294 -5.67 11.77 9.54
C PHE A 294 -5.46 11.11 8.17
N ARG A 295 -5.36 9.77 8.11
CA ARG A 295 -5.40 9.03 6.83
C ARG A 295 -6.78 9.06 6.17
N GLN A 296 -7.87 9.16 6.94
CA GLN A 296 -9.26 9.16 6.44
C GLN A 296 -9.86 10.56 6.29
N SER A 297 -9.35 11.56 7.01
CA SER A 297 -9.78 12.93 6.99
C SER A 297 -8.74 13.77 6.26
N THR A 298 -8.99 13.98 4.96
CA THR A 298 -8.44 15.12 4.22
C THR A 298 -8.69 16.39 5.05
N PRO A 299 -7.66 17.16 5.46
CA PRO A 299 -7.93 18.46 6.02
C PRO A 299 -8.47 19.35 4.90
N ASP A 300 -9.69 19.83 5.07
CA ASP A 300 -10.14 21.01 4.32
C ASP A 300 -9.32 22.21 4.79
N PHE A 301 -8.22 22.47 4.06
CA PHE A 301 -7.28 23.55 4.35
C PHE A 301 -7.91 24.96 4.15
N SER A 302 -9.17 25.07 3.71
CA SER A 302 -9.86 26.35 3.65
C SER A 302 -10.03 27.02 5.03
N GLN A 303 -10.08 26.24 6.12
CA GLN A 303 -10.27 26.78 7.47
C GLN A 303 -8.98 27.23 8.18
N LEU A 304 -7.81 26.72 7.76
CA LEU A 304 -6.52 27.09 8.37
C LEU A 304 -6.08 28.53 8.03
N ASN A 305 -6.49 29.05 6.88
CA ASN A 305 -6.26 30.45 6.50
C ASN A 305 -7.06 31.45 7.36
N ALA A 306 -8.18 31.02 7.96
CA ALA A 306 -9.00 31.90 8.81
C ALA A 306 -8.38 32.12 10.20
N ILE A 307 -7.53 31.19 10.67
CA ILE A 307 -6.86 31.25 11.97
C ILE A 307 -5.50 31.96 11.86
N LEU A 308 -4.79 31.80 10.74
CA LEU A 308 -3.49 32.43 10.50
C LEU A 308 -3.58 33.86 9.94
N GLY A 309 -4.75 34.29 9.45
CA GLY A 309 -4.97 35.63 8.87
C GLY A 309 -5.37 36.74 9.86
N LYS A 310 -5.41 36.49 11.18
CA LYS A 310 -5.85 37.49 12.19
C LYS A 310 -4.76 38.06 13.09
N LYS A 311 -3.48 37.90 12.76
CA LYS A 311 -2.38 38.38 13.64
C LYS A 311 -1.28 39.21 12.97
N SER A 312 -1.59 39.97 11.91
CA SER A 312 -0.67 40.98 11.37
C SER A 312 -1.39 42.26 10.90
N ALA A 313 -2.22 42.84 11.77
CA ALA A 313 -2.69 44.21 11.62
C ALA A 313 -3.01 44.75 13.02
N ASP A 314 -1.95 45.12 13.74
CA ASP A 314 -1.87 46.22 14.71
C ASP A 314 -0.47 46.16 15.36
N ASP A 315 0.17 47.33 15.42
CA ASP A 315 1.57 47.69 15.75
C ASP A 315 2.65 47.54 14.66
#